data_AF-A0A1Y4JNY4-F1
#
_entry.id   AF-A0A1Y4JNY4-F1
#
_cell.length_a   1.000
_cell.length_b   1.000
_cell.length_c   1.000
_cell.angle_alpha   90.00
_cell.angle_beta   90.00
_cell.angle_gamma   90.00
#
_symmetry.space_group_name_H-M   'P 1'
#
loop_
_entity.id
_entity.type
_entity.pdbx_description
1 polymer ?
#
loop_
_entity_poly.entity_id
_entity_poly.type
_entity_poly.pdbx_seq_one_letter_code
_entity_poly.pdbx_strand_id
1 'polypeptide(L)'
;MDNIRKIKYFLTCLLAVGLMSCSNDNDDITTGYEGILDDLSEEVNVTVQELWSTSPLTLDAKRTGALAKIQGYADNCLSDYFSTFLSGYDQTSENMEKADPILIYYRSAFDRVLEDIKNSSVEEGTVELWQLYNMGYVIKTSSGCFAIDISHRWAKELAPYIDFLCVTHNHADHYNKELIQAMFDLGKPVLSNYLQDESYEYTSKTPTDYTIGNFDIHTSITDHNNSGLSNFVTVFYIDCGEDTGNFTLIHTGDSNFKPEQFTNIASHVNVLIPRYAPNALTENNIIGTGLGQTLPDYVLLSHILELAHADTDSSRWSVEMALERASKINCEQTYVPMWGEKLVWKNGKLN
;
A
#
# COMPACT_ATOMS: atom_id res chain seq x y z
N MET A 1 -27.10 -9.94 -25.44
CA MET A 1 -26.85 -9.86 -23.98
C MET A 1 -26.10 -8.59 -23.58
N ASP A 2 -25.84 -7.65 -24.50
CA ASP A 2 -25.11 -6.39 -24.19
C ASP A 2 -25.99 -5.20 -23.77
N ASN A 3 -27.31 -5.30 -23.91
CA ASN A 3 -28.22 -4.19 -23.59
C ASN A 3 -28.73 -4.18 -22.14
N ILE A 4 -28.47 -5.23 -21.35
CA ILE A 4 -28.86 -5.29 -19.92
C ILE A 4 -27.78 -4.68 -19.02
N ARG A 5 -26.51 -4.66 -19.46
CA ARG A 5 -25.40 -4.03 -18.72
C ARG A 5 -25.44 -2.49 -18.74
N LYS A 6 -25.93 -1.87 -19.81
CA LYS A 6 -26.04 -0.39 -19.91
C LYS A 6 -27.16 0.20 -19.04
N ILE A 7 -28.17 -0.57 -18.69
CA ILE A 7 -29.33 -0.09 -17.91
C ILE A 7 -28.99 0.05 -16.42
N LYS A 8 -28.02 -0.71 -15.89
CA LYS A 8 -27.58 -0.56 -14.49
C LYS A 8 -26.81 0.74 -14.22
N TYR A 9 -26.13 1.31 -15.21
CA TYR A 9 -25.37 2.56 -15.04
C TYR A 9 -26.21 3.83 -15.29
N PHE A 10 -27.38 3.70 -15.91
CA PHE A 10 -28.27 4.85 -16.11
C PHE A 10 -29.09 5.22 -14.86
N LEU A 11 -29.14 4.34 -13.86
CA LEU A 11 -29.93 4.57 -12.64
C LEU A 11 -29.11 5.15 -11.46
N THR A 12 -27.78 5.13 -11.53
CA THR A 12 -26.89 5.66 -10.47
C THR A 12 -26.34 7.07 -10.75
N CYS A 13 -26.69 7.68 -11.89
CA CYS A 13 -26.29 9.05 -12.26
C CYS A 13 -27.44 10.07 -12.30
N LEU A 14 -28.56 9.79 -11.62
CA LEU A 14 -29.57 10.82 -11.37
C LEU A 14 -29.12 11.68 -10.19
N LEU A 15 -28.26 12.65 -10.54
CA LEU A 15 -27.95 13.81 -9.73
C LEU A 15 -29.22 14.39 -9.10
N ALA A 16 -29.11 14.62 -7.80
CA ALA A 16 -29.90 15.57 -7.05
C ALA A 16 -29.96 16.92 -7.79
N VAL A 17 -31.09 17.22 -8.40
CA VAL A 17 -31.49 18.59 -8.73
C VAL A 17 -32.68 18.90 -7.84
N GLY A 18 -32.43 19.67 -6.78
CA GLY A 18 -33.46 20.14 -5.88
C GLY A 18 -34.49 20.99 -6.60
N LEU A 19 -35.75 20.58 -6.50
CA LEU A 19 -36.89 21.49 -6.58
C LEU A 19 -37.69 21.33 -5.29
N MET A 20 -37.61 22.34 -4.43
CA MET A 20 -38.57 22.55 -3.37
C MET A 20 -39.97 22.58 -3.98
N SER A 21 -40.79 21.61 -3.62
CA SER A 21 -42.24 21.69 -3.72
C SER A 21 -42.80 21.22 -2.39
N CYS A 22 -43.37 22.14 -1.62
CA CYS A 22 -44.10 21.83 -0.40
C CYS A 22 -45.30 20.95 -0.75
N SER A 23 -45.23 19.67 -0.40
CA SER A 23 -46.39 18.80 -0.25
C SER A 23 -46.05 17.79 0.85
N ASN A 24 -46.75 17.92 1.97
CA ASN A 24 -46.74 16.93 3.05
C ASN A 24 -47.22 15.60 2.49
N ASP A 25 -46.34 14.61 2.47
CA ASP A 25 -46.64 13.18 2.68
C ASP A 25 -45.33 12.51 3.11
N ASN A 26 -45.20 12.30 4.43
CA ASN A 26 -44.20 11.39 5.00
C ASN A 26 -44.75 9.97 4.84
N ASP A 27 -44.02 9.10 4.12
CA ASP A 27 -43.51 7.82 4.64
C ASP A 27 -42.92 6.95 3.49
N ASP A 28 -41.72 6.40 3.77
CA ASP A 28 -41.22 5.09 3.29
C ASP A 28 -40.52 4.95 1.91
N ILE A 29 -39.62 5.86 1.55
CA ILE A 29 -38.62 5.61 0.47
C ILE A 29 -37.17 5.77 0.95
N THR A 30 -36.93 6.59 1.97
CA THR A 30 -35.59 6.84 2.53
C THR A 30 -34.99 5.63 3.26
N THR A 31 -35.82 4.70 3.74
CA THR A 31 -35.43 3.46 4.43
C THR A 31 -34.83 2.41 3.49
N GLY A 32 -35.12 2.45 2.18
CA GLY A 32 -34.72 1.40 1.24
C GLY A 32 -33.28 1.53 0.71
N TYR A 33 -32.85 2.75 0.36
CA TYR A 33 -31.51 2.96 -0.21
C TYR A 33 -30.42 2.93 0.86
N GLU A 34 -30.64 3.59 2.00
CA GLU A 34 -29.70 3.55 3.12
C GLU A 34 -29.52 2.12 3.65
N GLY A 35 -30.61 1.34 3.77
CA GLY A 35 -30.54 -0.07 4.13
C GLY A 35 -29.72 -0.93 3.17
N ILE A 36 -29.80 -0.68 1.85
CA ILE A 36 -28.98 -1.40 0.85
C ILE A 36 -27.48 -1.09 1.02
N LEU A 37 -27.13 0.16 1.34
CA LEU A 37 -25.74 0.54 1.59
C LEU A 37 -25.21 -0.07 2.89
N ASP A 38 -26.04 -0.13 3.93
CA ASP A 38 -25.71 -0.78 5.20
C ASP A 38 -25.48 -2.28 5.01
N ASP A 39 -26.37 -2.97 4.28
CA ASP A 39 -26.23 -4.39 3.94
C ASP A 39 -24.93 -4.67 3.16
N LEU A 40 -24.60 -3.80 2.20
CA LEU A 40 -23.35 -3.90 1.43
C LEU A 40 -22.12 -3.73 2.32
N SER A 41 -22.14 -2.72 3.20
CA SER A 41 -21.07 -2.47 4.17
C SER A 41 -20.89 -3.67 5.11
N GLU A 42 -21.98 -4.28 5.59
CA GLU A 42 -21.92 -5.49 6.42
C GLU A 42 -21.31 -6.67 5.67
N GLU A 43 -21.70 -6.91 4.40
CA GLU A 43 -21.14 -7.99 3.57
C GLU A 43 -19.62 -7.82 3.34
N VAL A 44 -19.19 -6.60 3.02
CA VAL A 44 -17.76 -6.28 2.83
C VAL A 44 -17.03 -6.48 4.16
N ASN A 45 -17.57 -5.98 5.27
CA ASN A 45 -16.95 -6.12 6.59
C ASN A 45 -16.78 -7.60 6.96
N VAL A 46 -17.76 -8.47 6.70
CA VAL A 46 -17.60 -9.92 6.93
C VAL A 46 -16.42 -10.47 6.13
N THR A 47 -16.30 -10.11 4.85
CA THR A 47 -15.20 -10.56 3.97
C THR A 47 -13.83 -10.06 4.46
N VAL A 48 -13.77 -8.80 4.86
CA VAL A 48 -12.54 -8.15 5.29
C VAL A 48 -12.08 -8.67 6.66
N GLN A 49 -12.99 -8.86 7.60
CA GLN A 49 -12.69 -9.51 8.89
C GLN A 49 -12.30 -10.98 8.70
N GLU A 50 -12.90 -11.68 7.73
CA GLU A 50 -12.48 -13.02 7.36
C GLU A 50 -11.02 -13.04 6.91
N LEU A 51 -10.62 -12.18 5.97
CA LEU A 51 -9.23 -12.05 5.53
C LEU A 51 -8.30 -11.75 6.71
N TRP A 52 -8.60 -10.73 7.50
CA TRP A 52 -7.73 -10.27 8.58
C TRP A 52 -7.68 -11.20 9.80
N SER A 53 -8.55 -12.20 9.86
CA SER A 53 -8.46 -13.30 10.83
C SER A 53 -7.57 -14.45 10.37
N THR A 54 -7.03 -14.37 9.14
CA THR A 54 -6.01 -15.28 8.60
C THR A 54 -4.62 -14.65 8.74
N SER A 55 -3.57 -15.39 8.37
CA SER A 55 -2.20 -14.85 8.28
C SER A 55 -1.77 -14.77 6.81
N PRO A 56 -1.08 -13.69 6.38
CA PRO A 56 -0.41 -13.63 5.09
C PRO A 56 0.59 -14.77 4.85
N LEU A 57 1.07 -15.38 5.93
CA LEU A 57 2.08 -16.44 5.89
C LEU A 57 1.49 -17.83 5.61
N THR A 58 0.16 -17.95 5.54
CA THR A 58 -0.52 -19.24 5.33
C THR A 58 -1.59 -19.11 4.25
N LEU A 59 -1.50 -19.92 3.20
CA LEU A 59 -2.51 -19.97 2.15
C LEU A 59 -3.51 -21.11 2.41
N ASP A 60 -4.53 -20.83 3.20
CA ASP A 60 -5.63 -21.76 3.48
C ASP A 60 -6.91 -21.43 2.69
N ALA A 61 -7.92 -22.30 2.82
CA ALA A 61 -9.21 -22.15 2.14
C ALA A 61 -9.96 -20.87 2.55
N LYS A 62 -9.78 -20.41 3.80
CA LYS A 62 -10.45 -19.22 4.32
C LYS A 62 -9.81 -17.96 3.72
N ARG A 63 -8.48 -17.89 3.72
CA ARG A 63 -7.72 -16.81 3.10
C ARG A 63 -8.02 -16.74 1.61
N THR A 64 -7.89 -17.84 0.89
CA THR A 64 -8.15 -17.88 -0.57
C THR A 64 -9.58 -17.49 -0.92
N GLY A 65 -10.57 -17.91 -0.13
CA GLY A 65 -11.97 -17.49 -0.28
C GLY A 65 -12.16 -15.98 -0.12
N ALA A 66 -11.57 -15.38 0.91
CA ALA A 66 -11.65 -13.94 1.16
C ALA A 66 -10.93 -13.13 0.06
N LEU A 67 -9.74 -13.57 -0.34
CA LEU A 67 -8.96 -12.96 -1.43
C LEU A 67 -9.71 -12.99 -2.76
N ALA A 68 -10.39 -14.10 -3.08
CA ALA A 68 -11.18 -14.21 -4.30
C ALA A 68 -12.37 -13.24 -4.32
N LYS A 69 -13.03 -13.02 -3.18
CA LYS A 69 -14.10 -12.01 -3.07
C LYS A 69 -13.56 -10.59 -3.26
N ILE A 70 -12.43 -10.26 -2.62
CA ILE A 70 -11.76 -8.96 -2.77
C ILE A 70 -11.35 -8.71 -4.22
N GLN A 71 -10.76 -9.71 -4.89
CA GLN A 71 -10.48 -9.63 -6.32
C GLN A 71 -11.75 -9.33 -7.12
N GLY A 72 -12.86 -10.03 -6.83
CA GLY A 72 -14.16 -9.77 -7.46
C GLY A 72 -14.69 -8.36 -7.22
N TYR A 73 -14.45 -7.76 -6.05
CA TYR A 73 -14.78 -6.35 -5.80
C TYR A 73 -13.94 -5.43 -6.69
N ALA A 74 -12.63 -5.65 -6.76
CA ALA A 74 -11.72 -4.86 -7.59
C ALA A 74 -12.05 -4.97 -9.09
N ASP A 75 -12.41 -6.16 -9.58
CA ASP A 75 -12.78 -6.40 -10.98
C ASP A 75 -14.03 -5.62 -11.41
N ASN A 76 -14.90 -5.27 -10.46
CA ASN A 76 -16.10 -4.47 -10.72
C ASN A 76 -15.85 -2.96 -10.62
N CYS A 77 -14.68 -2.53 -10.14
CA CYS A 77 -14.30 -1.13 -10.00
C CYS A 77 -13.47 -0.66 -11.19
N LEU A 78 -14.04 0.24 -11.99
CA LEU A 78 -13.36 0.83 -13.14
C LEU A 78 -12.25 1.80 -12.69
N SER A 79 -11.13 1.80 -13.41
CA SER A 79 -10.00 2.70 -13.11
C SER A 79 -10.40 4.17 -13.05
N ASP A 80 -11.16 4.64 -14.05
CA ASP A 80 -11.60 6.04 -14.11
C ASP A 80 -12.55 6.41 -12.96
N TYR A 81 -13.34 5.43 -12.48
CA TYR A 81 -14.18 5.59 -11.30
C TYR A 81 -13.31 5.76 -10.04
N PHE A 82 -12.28 4.92 -9.87
CA PHE A 82 -11.32 5.06 -8.78
C PHE A 82 -10.53 6.38 -8.84
N SER A 83 -10.06 6.80 -10.02
CA SER A 83 -9.37 8.09 -10.19
C SER A 83 -10.27 9.28 -9.87
N THR A 84 -11.56 9.19 -10.22
CA THR A 84 -12.57 10.18 -9.83
C THR A 84 -12.76 10.20 -8.32
N PHE A 85 -12.82 9.03 -7.68
CA PHE A 85 -12.90 8.93 -6.23
C PHE A 85 -11.69 9.57 -5.53
N LEU A 86 -10.47 9.34 -6.00
CA LEU A 86 -9.25 9.91 -5.42
C LEU A 86 -9.18 11.44 -5.53
N SER A 87 -9.60 12.00 -6.66
CA SER A 87 -9.51 13.44 -6.95
C SER A 87 -10.78 14.23 -6.65
N GLY A 88 -11.87 13.54 -6.33
CA GLY A 88 -13.20 14.12 -6.10
C GLY A 88 -13.31 14.93 -4.83
N TYR A 89 -14.33 15.80 -4.78
CA TYR A 89 -14.72 16.53 -3.57
C TYR A 89 -15.23 15.56 -2.50
N ASP A 90 -14.96 15.87 -1.23
CA ASP A 90 -15.21 14.96 -0.09
C ASP A 90 -16.60 14.35 -0.10
N GLN A 91 -17.66 15.17 -0.24
CA GLN A 91 -19.03 14.65 -0.23
C GLN A 91 -19.31 13.64 -1.35
N THR A 92 -18.74 13.84 -2.55
CA THR A 92 -18.90 12.92 -3.68
C THR A 92 -18.13 11.63 -3.43
N SER A 93 -16.87 11.75 -3.01
CA SER A 93 -16.03 10.59 -2.74
C SER A 93 -16.55 9.75 -1.57
N GLU A 94 -17.08 10.36 -0.51
CA GLU A 94 -17.73 9.66 0.61
C GLU A 94 -18.97 8.86 0.16
N ASN A 95 -19.75 9.40 -0.78
CA ASN A 95 -20.89 8.68 -1.33
C ASN A 95 -20.46 7.52 -2.24
N MET A 96 -19.38 7.71 -3.01
CA MET A 96 -18.80 6.64 -3.83
C MET A 96 -18.27 5.51 -2.96
N GLU A 97 -17.58 5.85 -1.87
CA GLU A 97 -17.04 4.89 -0.90
C GLU A 97 -18.13 3.99 -0.32
N LYS A 98 -19.24 4.57 0.14
CA LYS A 98 -20.37 3.80 0.71
C LYS A 98 -21.07 2.89 -0.29
N ALA A 99 -20.93 3.17 -1.59
CA ALA A 99 -21.67 2.50 -2.65
C ALA A 99 -20.86 1.47 -3.45
N ASP A 100 -19.55 1.35 -3.20
CA ASP A 100 -18.68 0.44 -3.94
C ASP A 100 -17.90 -0.49 -3.00
N PRO A 101 -18.05 -1.82 -3.14
CA PRO A 101 -17.45 -2.77 -2.21
C PRO A 101 -15.92 -2.66 -2.08
N ILE A 102 -15.18 -2.34 -3.16
CA ILE A 102 -13.72 -2.22 -3.06
C ILE A 102 -13.31 -0.92 -2.38
N LEU A 103 -14.10 0.16 -2.53
CA LEU A 103 -13.84 1.41 -1.84
C LEU A 103 -14.13 1.32 -0.34
N ILE A 104 -15.16 0.57 0.05
CA ILE A 104 -15.40 0.21 1.47
C ILE A 104 -14.18 -0.53 2.02
N TYR A 105 -13.66 -1.55 1.31
CA TYR A 105 -12.46 -2.26 1.77
C TYR A 105 -11.22 -1.35 1.83
N TYR A 106 -11.00 -0.51 0.82
CA TYR A 106 -9.92 0.47 0.78
C TYR A 106 -9.96 1.41 1.99
N ARG A 107 -11.14 1.93 2.35
CA ARG A 107 -11.36 2.70 3.58
C ARG A 107 -11.08 1.88 4.84
N SER A 108 -11.68 0.70 4.96
CA SER A 108 -11.55 -0.16 6.14
C SER A 108 -10.10 -0.54 6.41
N ALA A 109 -9.31 -0.81 5.37
CA ALA A 109 -7.87 -1.07 5.50
C ALA A 109 -7.13 0.12 6.12
N PHE A 110 -7.41 1.34 5.68
CA PHE A 110 -6.82 2.53 6.27
C PHE A 110 -7.25 2.75 7.72
N ASP A 111 -8.55 2.65 8.01
CA ASP A 111 -9.06 2.84 9.37
C ASP A 111 -8.43 1.84 10.34
N ARG A 112 -8.31 0.58 9.93
CA ARG A 112 -7.63 -0.45 10.72
C ARG A 112 -6.17 -0.09 10.99
N VAL A 113 -5.40 0.27 9.97
CA VAL A 113 -3.98 0.63 10.15
C VAL A 113 -3.85 1.86 11.05
N LEU A 114 -4.66 2.89 10.82
CA LEU A 114 -4.65 4.12 11.61
C LEU A 114 -5.02 3.86 13.09
N GLU A 115 -6.01 3.01 13.34
CA GLU A 115 -6.42 2.65 14.69
C GLU A 115 -5.38 1.78 15.40
N ASP A 116 -4.78 0.83 14.68
CA ASP A 116 -3.69 0.00 15.20
C ASP A 116 -2.48 0.86 15.59
N ILE A 117 -2.04 1.80 14.75
CA ILE A 117 -0.90 2.66 15.11
C ILE A 117 -1.19 3.62 16.26
N LYS A 118 -2.45 4.07 16.42
CA LYS A 118 -2.85 4.92 17.56
C LYS A 118 -2.79 4.16 18.88
N ASN A 119 -3.20 2.90 18.86
CA ASN A 119 -3.44 2.13 20.07
C ASN A 119 -2.35 1.10 20.40
N SER A 120 -1.50 0.73 19.44
CA SER A 120 -0.48 -0.27 19.69
C SER A 120 0.66 0.29 20.55
N SER A 121 1.10 -0.51 21.50
CA SER A 121 2.40 -0.35 22.17
C SER A 121 3.24 -1.55 21.74
N VAL A 122 4.25 -1.30 20.91
CA VAL A 122 5.13 -2.37 20.43
C VAL A 122 6.19 -2.64 21.50
N GLU A 123 6.34 -3.90 21.87
CA GLU A 123 7.35 -4.33 22.85
C GLU A 123 8.74 -4.39 22.20
N GLU A 124 9.80 -4.24 23.00
CA GLU A 124 11.17 -4.47 22.54
C GLU A 124 11.33 -5.88 21.93
N GLY A 125 12.13 -5.98 20.87
CA GLY A 125 12.34 -7.18 20.08
C GLY A 125 11.22 -7.47 19.08
N THR A 126 10.28 -6.53 18.89
CA THR A 126 9.14 -6.66 17.97
C THR A 126 9.08 -5.53 16.95
N VAL A 127 8.65 -5.85 15.73
CA VAL A 127 8.26 -4.88 14.70
C VAL A 127 6.89 -5.26 14.16
N GLU A 128 5.97 -4.30 14.09
CA GLU A 128 4.69 -4.45 13.41
C GLU A 128 4.77 -3.79 12.04
N LEU A 129 4.36 -4.50 10.98
CA LEU A 129 4.32 -4.02 9.61
C LEU A 129 2.91 -4.16 9.06
N TRP A 130 2.36 -3.09 8.49
CA TRP A 130 1.06 -3.11 7.83
C TRP A 130 1.20 -2.81 6.35
N GLN A 131 0.62 -3.67 5.52
CA GLN A 131 0.44 -3.40 4.09
C GLN A 131 -0.82 -2.56 3.91
N LEU A 132 -0.71 -1.31 3.43
CA LEU A 132 -1.85 -0.39 3.35
C LEU A 132 -2.57 -0.44 2.00
N TYR A 133 -1.87 -0.12 0.91
CA TYR A 133 -2.42 -0.10 -0.45
C TYR A 133 -1.27 -0.16 -1.45
N ASN A 134 -1.46 -0.85 -2.57
CA ASN A 134 -0.45 -1.03 -3.61
C ASN A 134 0.88 -1.62 -3.09
N MET A 135 1.87 -0.78 -2.79
CA MET A 135 3.10 -1.17 -2.08
C MET A 135 3.42 -0.25 -0.89
N GLY A 136 2.45 0.54 -0.42
CA GLY A 136 2.63 1.40 0.72
C GLY A 136 2.59 0.62 2.04
N TYR A 137 3.63 0.77 2.85
CA TYR A 137 3.75 0.13 4.16
C TYR A 137 3.83 1.14 5.30
N VAL A 138 3.26 0.79 6.45
CA VAL A 138 3.53 1.44 7.73
C VAL A 138 4.26 0.45 8.63
N ILE A 139 5.31 0.91 9.30
CA ILE A 139 6.17 0.08 10.16
C ILE A 139 6.26 0.75 11.52
N LYS A 140 6.09 -0.02 12.59
CA LYS A 140 6.18 0.47 13.97
C LYS A 140 7.02 -0.44 14.84
N THR A 141 7.84 0.18 15.67
CA THR A 141 8.72 -0.44 16.66
C THR A 141 8.45 0.16 18.04
N SER A 142 9.17 -0.31 19.07
CA SER A 142 9.17 0.35 20.38
C SER A 142 9.72 1.77 20.35
N SER A 143 10.57 2.10 19.37
CA SER A 143 11.29 3.38 19.30
C SER A 143 10.76 4.36 18.27
N GLY A 144 9.85 3.95 17.39
CA GLY A 144 9.20 4.86 16.46
C GLY A 144 8.31 4.19 15.45
N CYS A 145 7.75 4.99 14.55
CA CYS A 145 6.82 4.59 13.52
C CYS A 145 7.18 5.32 12.22
N PHE A 146 7.22 4.63 11.09
CA PHE A 146 7.50 5.27 9.79
C PHE A 146 6.66 4.65 8.69
N ALA A 147 6.61 5.33 7.55
CA ALA A 147 5.87 4.85 6.40
C ALA A 147 6.69 4.96 5.13
N ILE A 148 6.42 4.09 4.16
CA ILE A 148 7.05 4.07 2.85
C ILE A 148 5.94 4.01 1.79
N ASP A 149 6.05 4.84 0.75
CA ASP A 149 5.21 4.85 -0.45
C ASP A 149 3.68 4.88 -0.20
N ILE A 150 3.23 5.70 0.74
CA ILE A 150 1.81 5.83 1.07
C ILE A 150 1.06 6.62 -0.02
N SER A 151 0.28 5.91 -0.84
CA SER A 151 -0.72 6.50 -1.76
C SER A 151 -2.13 6.17 -1.30
N HIS A 152 -2.68 7.00 -0.42
CA HIS A 152 -4.03 6.82 0.12
C HIS A 152 -4.82 8.13 0.17
N ARG A 153 -6.15 8.12 -0.04
CA ARG A 153 -6.97 9.35 0.03
C ARG A 153 -6.84 10.04 1.39
N TRP A 154 -6.96 9.28 2.49
CA TRP A 154 -6.86 9.81 3.86
C TRP A 154 -5.44 9.82 4.43
N ALA A 155 -4.41 9.59 3.61
CA ALA A 155 -3.04 9.44 4.06
C ALA A 155 -2.56 10.54 5.02
N LYS A 156 -3.04 11.77 4.86
CA LYS A 156 -2.76 12.91 5.75
C LYS A 156 -2.97 12.59 7.23
N GLU A 157 -3.95 11.76 7.57
CA GLU A 157 -4.26 11.41 8.96
C GLU A 157 -3.16 10.58 9.65
N LEU A 158 -2.21 10.01 8.88
CA LEU A 158 -1.05 9.31 9.43
C LEU A 158 0.02 10.27 9.96
N ALA A 159 0.08 11.52 9.46
CA ALA A 159 1.18 12.46 9.74
C ALA A 159 1.48 12.67 11.24
N PRO A 160 0.47 12.74 12.15
CA PRO A 160 0.75 12.85 13.59
C PRO A 160 1.47 11.63 14.18
N TYR A 161 1.28 10.45 13.59
CA TYR A 161 1.64 9.15 14.17
C TYR A 161 2.88 8.49 13.56
N ILE A 162 3.37 8.99 12.43
CA ILE A 162 4.64 8.54 11.82
C ILE A 162 5.73 9.58 12.07
N ASP A 163 6.95 9.15 12.34
CA ASP A 163 8.10 9.99 12.66
C ASP A 163 8.82 10.47 11.39
N PHE A 164 8.85 9.64 10.36
CA PHE A 164 9.34 10.00 9.03
C PHE A 164 8.59 9.26 7.92
N LEU A 165 8.71 9.79 6.69
CA LEU A 165 8.13 9.22 5.48
C LEU A 165 9.21 8.99 4.44
N CYS A 166 9.24 7.80 3.83
CA CYS A 166 10.08 7.49 2.68
C CYS A 166 9.22 7.49 1.40
N VAL A 167 9.65 8.23 0.39
CA VAL A 167 9.00 8.27 -0.93
C VAL A 167 10.02 7.87 -1.99
N THR A 168 9.79 6.72 -2.63
CA THR A 168 10.77 6.14 -3.55
C THR A 168 10.91 6.97 -4.82
N HIS A 169 9.82 7.44 -5.40
CA HIS A 169 9.83 8.23 -6.63
C HIS A 169 8.52 8.98 -6.92
N ASN A 170 8.49 9.71 -8.03
CA ASN A 170 7.40 10.62 -8.41
C ASN A 170 6.36 9.99 -9.34
N HIS A 171 5.80 8.85 -8.95
CA HIS A 171 4.56 8.31 -9.53
C HIS A 171 3.43 8.35 -8.51
N ALA A 172 2.22 8.65 -8.97
CA ALA A 172 1.10 9.03 -8.11
C ALA A 172 0.62 7.89 -7.19
N ASP A 173 0.90 6.64 -7.56
CA ASP A 173 0.62 5.43 -6.80
C ASP A 173 1.65 5.14 -5.68
N HIS A 174 2.69 5.99 -5.54
CA HIS A 174 3.73 5.88 -4.50
C HIS A 174 3.73 7.02 -3.48
N TYR A 175 2.85 8.01 -3.59
CA TYR A 175 2.82 9.10 -2.61
C TYR A 175 1.47 9.79 -2.51
N ASN A 176 1.28 10.50 -1.39
CA ASN A 176 0.18 11.43 -1.20
C ASN A 176 0.71 12.83 -0.86
N LYS A 177 0.29 13.83 -1.65
CA LYS A 177 0.75 15.22 -1.51
C LYS A 177 0.35 15.86 -0.19
N GLU A 178 -0.84 15.56 0.31
CA GLU A 178 -1.34 16.13 1.55
C GLU A 178 -0.63 15.55 2.78
N LEU A 179 -0.29 14.25 2.74
CA LEU A 179 0.56 13.63 3.76
C LEU A 179 1.95 14.27 3.75
N ILE A 180 2.59 14.39 2.59
CA ILE A 180 3.91 15.03 2.47
C ILE A 180 3.88 16.45 3.06
N GLN A 181 2.88 17.24 2.68
CA GLN A 181 2.75 18.60 3.22
C GLN A 181 2.52 18.61 4.73
N ALA A 182 1.66 17.73 5.25
CA ALA A 182 1.43 17.62 6.69
C ALA A 182 2.68 17.19 7.46
N MET A 183 3.53 16.34 6.88
CA MET A 183 4.83 15.98 7.47
C MET A 183 5.75 17.20 7.55
N PHE A 184 5.87 17.98 6.47
CA PHE A 184 6.65 19.22 6.49
C PHE A 184 6.12 20.25 7.47
N ASP A 185 4.80 20.44 7.54
CA ASP A 185 4.16 21.36 8.48
C ASP A 185 4.43 20.98 9.95
N LEU A 186 4.60 19.67 10.22
CA LEU A 186 4.98 19.13 11.53
C LEU A 186 6.50 19.11 11.77
N GLY A 187 7.32 19.51 10.78
CA GLY A 187 8.78 19.47 10.87
C GLY A 187 9.35 18.05 10.86
N LYS A 188 8.62 17.08 10.32
CA LYS A 188 9.03 15.67 10.26
C LYS A 188 9.80 15.36 8.96
N PRO A 189 10.81 14.48 8.99
CA PRO A 189 11.58 14.09 7.81
C PRO A 189 10.72 13.44 6.71
N VAL A 190 10.95 13.85 5.46
CA VAL A 190 10.43 13.18 4.26
C VAL A 190 11.58 12.87 3.31
N LEU A 191 11.96 11.60 3.23
CA LEU A 191 13.09 11.13 2.44
C LEU A 191 12.68 10.92 0.98
N SER A 192 13.42 11.51 0.04
CA SER A 192 13.21 11.31 -1.40
C SER A 192 14.44 11.74 -2.22
N ASN A 193 14.38 11.61 -3.55
CA ASN A 193 15.36 12.21 -4.47
C ASN A 193 14.84 13.42 -5.25
N TYR A 194 13.61 13.90 -4.97
CA TYR A 194 12.93 14.89 -5.84
C TYR A 194 12.02 15.91 -5.14
N LEU A 195 11.57 15.68 -3.90
CA LEU A 195 10.51 16.51 -3.29
C LEU A 195 10.99 17.89 -2.88
N GLN A 196 12.21 18.00 -2.37
CA GLN A 196 12.84 19.26 -1.98
C GLN A 196 14.13 19.46 -2.78
N ASP A 197 14.73 20.64 -2.67
CA ASP A 197 16.07 20.84 -3.20
C ASP A 197 17.15 20.25 -2.26
N GLU A 198 18.39 20.23 -2.72
CA GLU A 198 19.54 19.62 -2.02
C GLU A 198 19.93 20.37 -0.73
N SER A 199 19.30 21.50 -0.40
CA SER A 199 19.47 22.17 0.90
C SER A 199 18.62 21.52 2.01
N TYR A 200 17.61 20.73 1.65
CA TYR A 200 16.85 19.93 2.59
C TYR A 200 17.58 18.62 2.88
N GLU A 201 17.89 18.38 4.16
CA GLU A 201 18.73 17.27 4.63
C GLU A 201 18.31 15.90 4.08
N TYR A 202 17.01 15.65 3.96
CA TYR A 202 16.46 14.35 3.57
C TYR A 202 16.17 14.24 2.06
N THR A 203 16.77 15.09 1.22
CA THR A 203 16.73 14.93 -0.23
C THR A 203 18.10 14.71 -0.84
N SER A 204 18.27 13.57 -1.51
CA SER A 204 19.53 13.22 -2.19
C SER A 204 19.30 12.52 -3.52
N LYS A 205 20.11 12.88 -4.52
CA LYS A 205 20.14 12.25 -5.86
C LYS A 205 21.25 11.22 -6.01
N THR A 206 21.98 10.97 -4.93
CA THR A 206 23.06 9.97 -4.88
C THR A 206 22.82 9.03 -3.70
N PRO A 207 23.42 7.83 -3.68
CA PRO A 207 23.38 6.98 -2.49
C PRO A 207 23.80 7.75 -1.24
N THR A 208 23.04 7.64 -0.16
CA THR A 208 23.22 8.43 1.06
C THR A 208 22.72 7.67 2.29
N ASP A 209 23.38 7.92 3.42
CA ASP A 209 23.02 7.36 4.73
C ASP A 209 22.37 8.45 5.60
N TYR A 210 21.35 8.07 6.35
CA TYR A 210 20.65 8.91 7.31
C TYR A 210 20.46 8.15 8.62
N THR A 211 20.42 8.88 9.73
CA THR A 211 19.99 8.33 11.02
C THR A 211 18.84 9.17 11.55
N ILE A 212 17.71 8.55 11.85
CA ILE A 212 16.53 9.21 12.44
C ILE A 212 16.13 8.41 13.67
N GLY A 213 16.36 8.96 14.87
CA GLY A 213 16.14 8.18 16.10
C GLY A 213 17.01 6.93 16.13
N ASN A 214 16.39 5.76 16.26
CA ASN A 214 17.06 4.45 16.23
C ASN A 214 17.15 3.83 14.83
N PHE A 215 16.65 4.52 13.80
CA PHE A 215 16.60 3.98 12.45
C PHE A 215 17.82 4.47 11.66
N ASP A 216 18.59 3.52 11.13
CA ASP A 216 19.63 3.80 10.13
C ASP A 216 19.07 3.49 8.74
N ILE A 217 19.06 4.50 7.86
CA ILE A 217 18.49 4.43 6.53
C ILE A 217 19.59 4.60 5.50
N HIS A 218 19.76 3.59 4.66
CA HIS A 218 20.70 3.58 3.56
C HIS A 218 19.93 3.62 2.24
N THR A 219 20.30 4.57 1.38
CA THR A 219 19.63 4.76 0.09
C THR A 219 20.53 4.40 -1.08
N SER A 220 19.93 3.78 -2.10
CA SER A 220 20.52 3.60 -3.43
C SER A 220 19.62 4.27 -4.47
N ILE A 221 20.20 4.79 -5.57
CA ILE A 221 19.46 5.49 -6.63
C ILE A 221 19.52 4.68 -7.91
N THR A 222 18.36 4.32 -8.44
CA THR A 222 18.23 3.30 -9.49
C THR A 222 17.33 3.76 -10.62
N ASP A 223 17.39 3.03 -11.74
CA ASP A 223 16.50 3.26 -12.87
C ASP A 223 15.08 2.74 -12.58
N HIS A 224 14.09 3.40 -13.16
CA HIS A 224 12.70 2.99 -13.10
C HIS A 224 12.37 1.97 -14.18
N ASN A 225 11.95 0.77 -13.78
CA ASN A 225 11.51 -0.33 -14.64
C ASN A 225 12.20 -0.34 -16.04
N ASN A 226 11.44 -0.53 -17.13
CA ASN A 226 11.94 -0.42 -18.51
C ASN A 226 11.47 0.86 -19.22
N SER A 227 11.05 1.89 -18.46
CA SER A 227 10.48 3.15 -19.00
C SER A 227 11.53 4.12 -19.55
N GLY A 228 12.82 3.88 -19.28
CA GLY A 228 13.91 4.77 -19.67
C GLY A 228 14.11 5.97 -18.74
N LEU A 229 13.48 5.97 -17.55
CA LEU A 229 13.76 6.97 -16.52
C LEU A 229 14.97 6.51 -15.68
N SER A 230 16.11 7.15 -15.88
CA SER A 230 17.34 6.82 -15.16
C SER A 230 17.49 7.56 -13.84
N ASN A 231 18.09 6.90 -12.84
CA ASN A 231 18.33 7.44 -11.50
C ASN A 231 17.07 8.09 -10.87
N PHE A 232 15.94 7.42 -11.05
CA PHE A 232 14.62 7.95 -10.75
C PHE A 232 14.06 7.40 -9.44
N VAL A 233 14.40 6.17 -9.08
CA VAL A 233 13.87 5.48 -7.90
C VAL A 233 14.90 5.49 -6.78
N THR A 234 14.46 5.82 -5.57
CA THR A 234 15.22 5.65 -4.33
C THR A 234 14.84 4.31 -3.73
N VAL A 235 15.81 3.40 -3.60
CA VAL A 235 15.68 2.15 -2.84
C VAL A 235 16.05 2.45 -1.39
N PHE A 236 15.20 2.04 -0.45
CA PHE A 236 15.45 2.21 0.98
C PHE A 236 15.83 0.87 1.61
N TYR A 237 17.03 0.78 2.17
CA TYR A 237 17.41 -0.22 3.15
C TYR A 237 17.34 0.43 4.53
N ILE A 238 16.60 -0.16 5.47
CA ILE A 238 16.39 0.40 6.80
C ILE A 238 16.75 -0.65 7.83
N ASP A 239 17.67 -0.32 8.74
CA ASP A 239 17.90 -1.02 9.99
C ASP A 239 17.09 -0.34 11.09
N CYS A 240 16.21 -1.10 11.74
CA CYS A 240 15.32 -0.61 12.78
C CYS A 240 15.96 -0.59 14.19
N GLY A 241 17.26 -0.88 14.29
CA GLY A 241 18.06 -0.67 15.50
C GLY A 241 17.97 -1.79 16.53
N GLU A 242 18.77 -1.66 17.58
CA GLU A 242 18.99 -2.72 18.58
C GLU A 242 17.71 -3.12 19.33
N ASP A 243 16.78 -2.19 19.56
CA ASP A 243 15.52 -2.47 20.25
C ASP A 243 14.57 -3.35 19.44
N THR A 244 14.87 -3.61 18.17
CA THR A 244 14.16 -4.58 17.33
C THR A 244 14.93 -5.89 17.13
N GLY A 245 16.11 -6.00 17.74
CA GLY A 245 17.08 -7.05 17.43
C GLY A 245 17.78 -6.82 16.08
N ASN A 246 17.90 -5.56 15.65
CA ASN A 246 18.42 -5.13 14.35
C ASN A 246 17.61 -5.73 13.19
N PHE A 247 16.28 -5.58 13.27
CA PHE A 247 15.41 -5.94 12.16
C PHE A 247 15.71 -5.04 10.96
N THR A 248 15.92 -5.64 9.79
CA THR A 248 16.26 -4.92 8.56
C THR A 248 15.22 -5.16 7.47
N LEU A 249 14.91 -4.12 6.70
CA LEU A 249 14.04 -4.25 5.53
C LEU A 249 14.58 -3.48 4.32
N ILE A 250 14.26 -3.98 3.13
CA ILE A 250 14.48 -3.27 1.86
C ILE A 250 13.14 -3.03 1.18
N HIS A 251 12.88 -1.78 0.83
CA HIS A 251 11.78 -1.38 -0.05
C HIS A 251 12.33 -0.89 -1.39
N THR A 252 12.00 -1.59 -2.46
CA THR A 252 12.63 -1.34 -3.78
C THR A 252 11.93 -0.28 -4.62
N GLY A 253 10.70 0.12 -4.25
CA GLY A 253 9.84 0.90 -5.15
C GLY A 253 9.73 0.22 -6.52
N ASP A 254 9.75 1.03 -7.58
CA ASP A 254 9.69 0.55 -8.96
C ASP A 254 11.05 0.26 -9.60
N SER A 255 12.07 0.09 -8.76
CA SER A 255 13.46 -0.06 -9.19
C SER A 255 13.65 -1.23 -10.16
N ASN A 256 14.36 -0.97 -11.26
CA ASN A 256 14.94 -2.01 -12.09
C ASN A 256 16.32 -2.41 -11.53
N PHE A 257 16.56 -3.70 -11.38
CA PHE A 257 17.81 -4.15 -10.79
C PHE A 257 18.99 -3.95 -11.76
N LYS A 258 19.96 -3.15 -11.35
CA LYS A 258 21.28 -3.05 -11.97
C LYS A 258 22.34 -3.10 -10.87
N PRO A 259 23.24 -4.11 -10.84
CA PRO A 259 24.23 -4.28 -9.78
C PRO A 259 24.97 -3.01 -9.39
N GLU A 260 25.36 -2.20 -10.38
CA GLU A 260 26.10 -0.95 -10.22
C GLU A 260 25.30 0.20 -9.60
N GLN A 261 23.98 0.08 -9.48
CA GLN A 261 23.11 1.07 -8.85
C GLN A 261 22.68 0.67 -7.43
N PHE A 262 22.79 -0.61 -7.07
CA PHE A 262 22.51 -1.13 -5.73
C PHE A 262 23.79 -1.15 -4.89
N THR A 263 24.34 0.04 -4.64
CA THR A 263 25.67 0.19 -4.03
C THR A 263 25.67 0.35 -2.52
N ASN A 264 24.50 0.67 -1.95
CA ASN A 264 24.38 1.05 -0.54
C ASN A 264 23.25 0.27 0.14
N ILE A 265 23.32 -1.05 0.04
CA ILE A 265 22.45 -2.00 0.74
C ILE A 265 23.30 -3.13 1.31
N ALA A 266 22.81 -3.81 2.35
CA ALA A 266 23.49 -4.97 2.92
C ALA A 266 23.27 -6.25 2.09
N SER A 267 24.23 -7.17 2.18
CA SER A 267 24.17 -8.49 1.52
C SER A 267 23.14 -9.44 2.13
N HIS A 268 22.56 -9.08 3.27
CA HIS A 268 21.48 -9.80 3.95
C HIS A 268 20.43 -8.79 4.41
N VAL A 269 19.17 -9.23 4.41
CA VAL A 269 18.04 -8.45 4.92
C VAL A 269 17.01 -9.39 5.54
N ASN A 270 16.29 -8.97 6.57
CA ASN A 270 15.21 -9.80 7.10
C ASN A 270 13.99 -9.80 6.16
N VAL A 271 13.56 -8.63 5.69
CA VAL A 271 12.40 -8.50 4.79
C VAL A 271 12.76 -7.72 3.53
N LEU A 272 12.55 -8.34 2.37
CA LEU A 272 12.60 -7.66 1.08
C LEU A 272 11.18 -7.41 0.55
N ILE A 273 10.90 -6.17 0.15
CA ILE A 273 9.63 -5.73 -0.43
C ILE A 273 9.87 -5.31 -1.89
N PRO A 274 9.76 -6.27 -2.84
CA PRO A 274 9.77 -5.98 -4.26
C PRO A 274 8.37 -5.61 -4.76
N ARG A 275 8.30 -4.80 -5.81
CA ARG A 275 7.08 -4.71 -6.63
C ARG A 275 6.88 -5.99 -7.46
N TYR A 276 5.64 -6.27 -7.84
CA TYR A 276 5.33 -7.14 -8.97
C TYR A 276 5.83 -6.49 -10.27
N ALA A 277 6.81 -7.11 -10.91
CA ALA A 277 7.38 -6.59 -12.13
C ALA A 277 6.64 -7.12 -13.39
N PRO A 278 6.47 -6.28 -14.44
CA PRO A 278 5.86 -6.70 -15.70
C PRO A 278 6.59 -7.89 -16.34
N ASN A 279 7.93 -7.88 -16.30
CA ASN A 279 8.74 -8.99 -16.78
C ASN A 279 8.81 -10.09 -15.72
N ALA A 280 8.50 -11.32 -16.13
CA ALA A 280 8.47 -12.47 -15.25
C ALA A 280 9.78 -12.67 -14.47
N LEU A 281 9.66 -12.80 -13.14
CA LEU A 281 10.73 -13.09 -12.18
C LEU A 281 11.84 -12.05 -12.11
N THR A 282 11.59 -10.80 -12.52
CA THR A 282 12.55 -9.69 -12.35
C THR A 282 12.89 -9.46 -10.88
N GLU A 283 11.97 -9.79 -9.96
CA GLU A 283 12.16 -9.72 -8.52
C GLU A 283 13.34 -10.58 -8.06
N ASN A 284 13.66 -11.66 -8.77
CA ASN A 284 14.81 -12.52 -8.46
C ASN A 284 16.15 -11.88 -8.76
N ASN A 285 16.19 -10.79 -9.55
CA ASN A 285 17.46 -10.19 -9.96
C ASN A 285 18.25 -9.60 -8.79
N ILE A 286 17.56 -9.08 -7.76
CA ILE A 286 18.19 -8.57 -6.53
C ILE A 286 18.53 -9.71 -5.54
N ILE A 287 17.97 -10.91 -5.70
CA ILE A 287 18.11 -12.00 -4.73
C ILE A 287 19.34 -12.84 -5.05
N GLY A 288 20.34 -12.83 -4.16
CA GLY A 288 21.56 -13.61 -4.32
C GLY A 288 22.76 -13.03 -3.57
N THR A 289 23.96 -13.47 -3.95
CA THR A 289 25.24 -13.09 -3.31
C THR A 289 26.16 -12.29 -4.24
N GLY A 290 25.68 -11.94 -5.43
CA GLY A 290 26.42 -11.12 -6.39
C GLY A 290 26.47 -9.64 -6.00
N LEU A 291 27.14 -8.86 -6.85
CA LEU A 291 27.22 -7.40 -6.67
C LEU A 291 25.81 -6.78 -6.64
N GLY A 292 25.55 -5.97 -5.61
CA GLY A 292 24.26 -5.31 -5.40
C GLY A 292 23.11 -6.23 -5.04
N GLN A 293 23.33 -7.54 -4.93
CA GLN A 293 22.31 -8.49 -4.50
C GLN A 293 22.27 -8.63 -2.98
N THR A 294 21.15 -9.11 -2.47
CA THR A 294 20.92 -9.40 -1.05
C THR A 294 20.26 -10.76 -0.87
N LEU A 295 20.49 -11.39 0.28
CA LEU A 295 19.79 -12.59 0.71
C LEU A 295 18.68 -12.21 1.70
N PRO A 296 17.40 -12.24 1.29
CA PRO A 296 16.29 -12.00 2.19
C PRO A 296 15.90 -13.26 2.98
N ASP A 297 15.60 -13.09 4.28
CA ASP A 297 14.93 -14.14 5.06
C ASP A 297 13.47 -14.32 4.61
N TYR A 298 12.80 -13.21 4.25
CA TYR A 298 11.41 -13.14 3.80
C TYR A 298 11.25 -12.19 2.62
N VAL A 299 10.34 -12.52 1.70
CA VAL A 299 9.92 -11.61 0.63
C VAL A 299 8.42 -11.31 0.77
N LEU A 300 8.07 -10.02 0.76
CA LEU A 300 6.68 -9.55 0.73
C LEU A 300 6.38 -8.94 -0.64
N LEU A 301 5.91 -9.77 -1.57
CA LEU A 301 5.59 -9.33 -2.91
C LEU A 301 4.40 -8.37 -2.87
N SER A 302 4.62 -7.14 -3.36
CA SER A 302 3.67 -6.03 -3.29
C SER A 302 3.45 -5.41 -4.67
N HIS A 303 2.84 -4.23 -4.74
CA HIS A 303 2.53 -3.53 -6.00
C HIS A 303 1.55 -4.34 -6.87
N ILE A 304 0.40 -4.65 -6.28
CA ILE A 304 -0.66 -5.45 -6.90
C ILE A 304 -2.02 -4.83 -6.64
N LEU A 305 -3.00 -5.21 -7.44
CA LEU A 305 -4.39 -4.75 -7.33
C LEU A 305 -4.53 -3.22 -7.36
N GLU A 306 -3.62 -2.54 -8.07
CA GLU A 306 -3.65 -1.08 -8.19
C GLU A 306 -4.88 -0.63 -8.98
N LEU A 307 -5.84 -0.06 -8.26
CA LEU A 307 -7.15 0.30 -8.79
C LEU A 307 -7.11 1.43 -9.82
N ALA A 308 -6.03 2.22 -9.88
CA ALA A 308 -5.86 3.27 -10.89
C ALA A 308 -5.53 2.72 -12.28
N HIS A 309 -5.06 1.47 -12.38
CA HIS A 309 -4.90 0.75 -13.64
C HIS A 309 -6.19 0.02 -14.03
N ALA A 310 -6.47 -0.18 -15.32
CA ALA A 310 -7.74 -0.72 -15.78
C ALA A 310 -7.85 -2.25 -15.60
N ASP A 311 -6.74 -2.95 -15.83
CA ASP A 311 -6.64 -4.40 -15.94
C ASP A 311 -5.17 -4.85 -15.88
N THR A 312 -4.93 -6.17 -16.01
CA THR A 312 -3.58 -6.76 -15.98
C THR A 312 -2.70 -6.29 -17.13
N ASP A 313 -3.27 -6.00 -18.30
CA ASP A 313 -2.51 -5.49 -19.46
C ASP A 313 -2.01 -4.06 -19.22
N SER A 314 -2.67 -3.34 -18.30
CA SER A 314 -2.29 -2.02 -17.83
C SER A 314 -1.66 -2.02 -16.43
N SER A 315 -1.16 -3.15 -15.93
CA SER A 315 -0.45 -3.30 -14.65
C SER A 315 -1.31 -3.40 -13.36
N ARG A 316 -2.62 -3.63 -13.46
CA ARG A 316 -3.44 -4.08 -12.31
C ARG A 316 -3.24 -5.59 -12.09
N TRP A 317 -2.10 -5.98 -11.53
CA TRP A 317 -1.78 -7.40 -11.29
C TRP A 317 -2.78 -8.02 -10.31
N SER A 318 -3.35 -9.16 -10.67
CA SER A 318 -4.34 -9.85 -9.84
C SER A 318 -3.70 -10.55 -8.64
N VAL A 319 -4.49 -10.80 -7.61
CA VAL A 319 -4.06 -11.58 -6.44
C VAL A 319 -3.60 -12.99 -6.84
N GLU A 320 -4.30 -13.63 -7.78
CA GLU A 320 -3.92 -14.95 -8.30
C GLU A 320 -2.54 -14.92 -8.97
N MET A 321 -2.29 -13.92 -9.83
CA MET A 321 -0.99 -13.74 -10.47
C MET A 321 0.11 -13.48 -9.46
N ALA A 322 -0.17 -12.72 -8.41
CA ALA A 322 0.77 -12.43 -7.33
C ALA A 322 1.13 -13.70 -6.54
N LEU A 323 0.14 -14.53 -6.18
CA LEU A 323 0.35 -15.79 -5.48
C LEU A 323 1.16 -16.78 -6.34
N GLU A 324 0.84 -16.86 -7.64
CA GLU A 324 1.63 -17.68 -8.57
C GLU A 324 3.08 -17.16 -8.68
N ARG A 325 3.27 -15.84 -8.78
CA ARG A 325 4.59 -15.21 -8.84
C ARG A 325 5.40 -15.48 -7.57
N ALA A 326 4.79 -15.30 -6.41
CA ALA A 326 5.40 -15.53 -5.11
C ALA A 326 5.95 -16.95 -4.98
N SER A 327 5.23 -17.97 -5.49
CA SER A 327 5.67 -19.37 -5.47
C SER A 327 6.94 -19.68 -6.27
N LYS A 328 7.41 -18.73 -7.09
CA LYS A 328 8.55 -18.86 -8.00
C LYS A 328 9.70 -17.91 -7.68
N ILE A 329 9.55 -17.05 -6.67
CA ILE A 329 10.62 -16.17 -6.22
C ILE A 329 11.68 -17.01 -5.48
N ASN A 330 12.96 -16.63 -5.63
CA ASN A 330 14.13 -17.34 -5.09
C ASN A 330 14.30 -17.14 -3.57
N CYS A 331 13.19 -17.15 -2.83
CA CYS A 331 13.13 -17.11 -1.37
C CYS A 331 11.96 -18.00 -0.94
N GLU A 332 12.22 -19.03 -0.13
CA GLU A 332 11.18 -19.99 0.29
C GLU A 332 10.04 -19.31 1.05
N GLN A 333 10.36 -18.25 1.79
CA GLN A 333 9.45 -17.47 2.63
C GLN A 333 8.93 -16.25 1.88
N THR A 334 8.31 -16.48 0.71
CA THR A 334 7.70 -15.42 -0.10
C THR A 334 6.18 -15.39 0.08
N TYR A 335 5.66 -14.22 0.43
CA TYR A 335 4.25 -14.01 0.77
C TYR A 335 3.65 -12.80 0.05
N VAL A 336 2.32 -12.78 -0.03
CA VAL A 336 1.53 -11.70 -0.63
C VAL A 336 0.57 -11.15 0.44
N PRO A 337 1.01 -10.14 1.22
CA PRO A 337 0.11 -9.45 2.14
C PRO A 337 -0.87 -8.54 1.38
N MET A 338 -2.06 -8.36 1.94
CA MET A 338 -3.12 -7.53 1.41
C MET A 338 -3.44 -6.35 2.34
N TRP A 339 -4.27 -5.44 1.84
CA TRP A 339 -4.56 -4.15 2.48
C TRP A 339 -5.13 -4.34 3.89
N GLY A 340 -4.54 -3.64 4.86
CA GLY A 340 -4.88 -3.68 6.28
C GLY A 340 -4.31 -4.89 7.04
N GLU A 341 -3.63 -5.82 6.37
CA GLU A 341 -3.00 -6.96 7.06
C GLU A 341 -1.75 -6.53 7.83
N LYS A 342 -1.64 -7.06 9.05
CA LYS A 342 -0.50 -6.84 9.94
C LYS A 342 0.39 -8.09 9.96
N LEU A 343 1.68 -7.89 9.76
CA LEU A 343 2.72 -8.89 10.02
C LEU A 343 3.53 -8.47 11.24
N VAL A 344 3.94 -9.45 12.04
CA VAL A 344 4.68 -9.18 13.28
C VAL A 344 6.03 -9.90 13.24
N TRP A 345 7.10 -9.13 13.12
CA TRP A 345 8.44 -9.64 13.38
C TRP A 345 8.66 -9.73 14.88
N LYS A 346 8.98 -10.92 15.38
CA LYS A 346 9.32 -11.13 16.78
C LYS A 346 10.26 -12.32 16.93
N ASN A 347 11.28 -12.20 17.77
CA ASN A 347 12.26 -13.26 18.04
C ASN A 347 12.93 -13.82 16.77
N GLY A 348 13.31 -12.93 15.84
CA GLY A 348 14.01 -13.32 14.62
C GLY A 348 13.14 -13.99 13.56
N LYS A 349 11.81 -13.84 13.64
CA LYS A 349 10.86 -14.46 12.71
C LYS A 349 9.67 -13.55 12.42
N LEU A 350 9.16 -13.63 11.20
CA LEU A 350 7.90 -13.00 10.81
C LEU A 350 6.73 -13.95 11.14
N ASN A 351 5.64 -13.39 11.69
CA ASN A 351 4.43 -14.09 12.13
C ASN A 351 3.15 -13.47 11.55
#